data_AF-A0A0U5HEQ4-F1
#
_entry.id   AF-A0A0U5HEQ4-F1
#
_cell.length_a   1.000
_cell.length_b   1.000
_cell.length_c   1.000
_cell.angle_alpha   90.00
_cell.angle_beta   90.00
_cell.angle_gamma   90.00
#
_symmetry.space_group_name_H-M   'P 1'
#
loop_
_entity.id
_entity.type
_entity.pdbx_description
1 polymer ?
#
loop_
_entity_poly.entity_id
_entity_poly.type
_entity_poly.pdbx_seq_one_letter_code
_entity_poly.pdbx_strand_id
1 'polypeptide(L)'
;MTRRFVRAGIQLAIFAACVLLLIVTLDNRFRVLPASIHGHLPSHYSGFVITDVTVVSCSVLNVISGCKPSSSGWTQVDKDLYLKSGYFSAAYVQFQRKKEEDLLPTDKVVIDLRISRIAPEFHEDPKEDNEEWEKRPGGIWLKRTAKRHASDSHSAITSVDVLFGADAVDPRAGWEVRDTPVLLDSSTEGLEARISVRRGDPVKIKKPVPRINENGRFKIMQLADLHLSTGLGKCRDPVPAELVPGEGCEADPRTLDFVERLLDEERPDLVILSGDQVNGETSKDAQSPLFKSVKLLTDRKIPYAAIFGNHDDEGDLNRHQQMAMLEELPYSLSKAGPEDVDGVGNYYVEVLGRGNTDHSALTLYLLDSHSYSPDERQFRGYDWIKPNQIRWFKTTAQSLKAKHHEYTYMHMNMAFIHIPLPEFAQKGSYFRGNWSEPSTAPGFNSGFKDALEEEGILFVGCGQ
;
A
#
# COMPACT_ATOMS: atom_id res chain seq x y z
N MET A 1 -31.78 14.29 45.11
CA MET A 1 -30.98 13.20 44.50
C MET A 1 -30.28 13.61 43.19
N THR A 2 -30.88 14.46 42.37
CA THR A 2 -30.39 14.88 41.03
C THR A 2 -29.02 15.60 40.98
N ARG A 3 -28.69 16.48 41.93
CA ARG A 3 -27.40 17.22 41.93
C ARG A 3 -26.16 16.33 42.08
N ARG A 4 -26.28 15.20 42.77
CA ARG A 4 -25.15 14.27 43.01
C ARG A 4 -24.82 13.46 41.76
N PHE A 5 -25.83 13.04 41.00
CA PHE A 5 -25.67 12.37 39.71
C PHE A 5 -25.12 13.30 38.63
N VAL A 6 -25.56 14.56 38.60
CA VAL A 6 -25.00 15.57 37.65
C VAL A 6 -23.52 15.83 37.94
N ARG A 7 -23.13 16.00 39.21
CA ARG A 7 -21.73 16.20 39.58
C ARG A 7 -20.86 14.96 39.24
N ALA A 8 -21.36 13.76 39.50
CA ALA A 8 -20.66 12.52 39.15
C ALA A 8 -20.52 12.36 37.62
N GLY A 9 -21.56 12.70 36.85
CA GLY A 9 -21.52 12.68 35.39
C GLY A 9 -20.50 13.67 34.82
N ILE A 10 -20.45 14.90 35.36
CA ILE A 10 -19.44 15.91 34.96
C ILE A 10 -18.02 15.43 35.31
N GLN A 11 -17.83 14.85 36.50
CA GLN A 11 -16.52 14.32 36.90
C GLN A 11 -16.07 13.16 36.01
N LEU A 12 -16.97 12.25 35.63
CA LEU A 12 -16.69 11.17 34.71
C LEU A 12 -16.35 11.68 33.30
N ALA A 13 -17.08 12.69 32.80
CA ALA A 13 -16.82 13.29 31.50
C ALA A 13 -15.45 13.99 31.46
N ILE A 14 -15.09 14.73 32.52
CA ILE A 14 -13.78 15.37 32.63
C ILE A 14 -12.67 14.31 32.70
N PHE A 15 -12.86 13.26 33.51
CA PHE A 15 -11.89 12.17 33.61
C PHE A 15 -11.70 11.46 32.26
N ALA A 16 -12.79 11.12 31.57
CA ALA A 16 -12.75 10.51 30.25
C ALA A 16 -12.05 11.43 29.24
N ALA A 17 -12.33 12.74 29.24
CA ALA A 17 -11.66 13.70 28.38
C ALA A 17 -10.16 13.81 28.68
N CYS A 18 -9.75 13.82 29.95
CA CYS A 18 -8.34 13.82 30.33
C CYS A 18 -7.61 12.54 29.91
N VAL A 19 -8.25 11.37 30.10
CA VAL A 19 -7.71 10.07 29.64
C VAL A 19 -7.58 10.06 28.12
N LEU A 20 -8.59 10.53 27.40
CA LEU A 20 -8.57 10.58 25.94
C LEU A 20 -7.50 11.55 25.42
N LEU A 21 -7.33 12.71 26.06
CA LEU A 21 -6.26 13.65 25.73
C LEU A 21 -4.86 13.08 26.03
N LEU A 22 -4.72 12.32 27.13
CA LEU A 22 -3.48 11.62 27.48
C LEU A 22 -3.16 10.53 26.45
N ILE A 23 -4.16 9.73 26.07
CA ILE A 23 -4.02 8.71 25.03
C ILE A 23 -3.61 9.37 23.72
N VAL A 24 -4.30 10.41 23.25
CA VAL A 24 -3.95 11.13 22.00
C VAL A 24 -2.55 11.75 22.06
N THR A 25 -2.15 12.30 23.21
CA THR A 25 -0.81 12.91 23.34
C THR A 25 0.32 11.89 23.41
N LEU A 26 0.11 10.78 24.13
CA LEU A 26 1.03 9.65 24.13
C LEU A 26 1.09 9.02 22.74
N ASP A 27 -0.06 8.88 22.07
CA ASP A 27 -0.16 8.27 20.76
C ASP A 27 0.52 9.10 19.66
N ASN A 28 0.32 10.43 19.69
CA ASN A 28 1.04 11.36 18.82
C ASN A 28 2.57 11.33 19.02
N ARG A 29 3.06 10.89 20.18
CA ARG A 29 4.50 10.84 20.49
C ARG A 29 5.11 9.45 20.36
N PHE A 30 4.34 8.40 20.63
CA PHE A 30 4.84 7.04 20.83
C PHE A 30 4.04 5.97 20.07
N ARG A 31 2.98 6.34 19.34
CA ARG A 31 2.07 5.41 18.63
C ARG A 31 1.63 4.24 19.52
N VAL A 32 0.93 4.58 20.60
CA VAL A 32 0.47 3.61 21.61
C VAL A 32 -0.91 3.04 21.29
N LEU A 33 -1.63 3.62 20.32
CA LEU A 33 -2.88 3.06 19.81
C LEU A 33 -2.60 1.94 18.81
N PRO A 34 -3.52 0.97 18.69
CA PRO A 34 -3.44 -0.08 17.66
C PRO A 34 -3.30 0.53 16.27
N ALA A 35 -2.56 -0.16 15.39
CA ALA A 35 -2.34 0.26 14.01
C ALA A 35 -3.65 0.44 13.21
N SER A 36 -4.73 -0.25 13.60
CA SER A 36 -6.09 -0.08 13.06
C SER A 36 -6.67 1.32 13.27
N ILE A 37 -6.34 2.01 14.37
CA ILE A 37 -6.77 3.39 14.65
C ILE A 37 -5.89 4.38 13.87
N HIS A 38 -4.60 4.06 13.73
CA HIS A 38 -3.69 4.86 12.90
C HIS A 38 -3.97 4.76 11.40
N GLY A 39 -4.44 3.60 10.92
CA GLY A 39 -4.90 3.40 9.54
C GLY A 39 -6.27 4.02 9.22
N HIS A 40 -6.96 4.59 10.22
CA HIS A 40 -8.24 5.27 10.05
C HIS A 40 -8.19 6.78 10.31
N LEU A 41 -7.03 7.34 10.69
CA LEU A 41 -6.86 8.79 10.67
C LEU A 41 -6.70 9.21 9.21
N PRO A 42 -7.65 9.97 8.64
CA PRO A 42 -7.47 10.47 7.30
C PRO A 42 -6.21 11.34 7.32
N SER A 43 -5.14 10.88 6.68
CA SER A 43 -3.96 11.70 6.36
C SER A 43 -4.35 12.87 5.42
N HIS A 44 -5.58 12.84 4.90
CA HIS A 44 -6.14 13.72 3.92
C HIS A 44 -7.45 14.35 4.41
N TYR A 45 -7.34 15.57 4.91
CA TYR A 45 -8.49 16.43 5.17
C TYR A 45 -8.84 17.16 3.88
N SER A 46 -10.12 17.16 3.49
CA SER A 46 -10.64 18.00 2.40
C SER A 46 -10.43 19.48 2.72
N GLY A 47 -10.22 20.32 1.70
CA GLY A 47 -10.05 21.77 1.87
C GLY A 47 -8.68 22.20 2.40
N PHE A 48 -7.63 21.38 2.25
CA PHE A 48 -6.24 21.80 2.46
C PHE A 48 -5.54 22.01 1.12
N VAL A 49 -4.74 23.07 1.05
CA VAL A 49 -3.90 23.38 -0.11
C VAL A 49 -2.44 23.54 0.29
N ILE A 50 -1.55 23.22 -0.64
CA ILE A 50 -0.12 23.39 -0.47
C ILE A 50 0.25 24.82 -0.85
N THR A 51 0.91 25.52 0.06
CA THR A 51 1.35 26.90 -0.16
C THR A 51 2.82 26.98 -0.52
N ASP A 52 3.66 26.04 -0.08
CA ASP A 52 5.08 26.01 -0.45
C ASP A 52 5.63 24.58 -0.36
N VAL A 53 6.69 24.30 -1.12
CA VAL A 53 7.39 23.00 -1.16
C VAL A 53 8.88 23.28 -1.30
N THR A 54 9.71 22.59 -0.54
CA THR A 54 11.17 22.71 -0.61
C THR A 54 11.83 21.38 -0.28
N VAL A 55 13.11 21.27 -0.63
CA VAL A 55 13.99 20.20 -0.14
C VAL A 55 14.92 20.80 0.89
N VAL A 56 15.14 20.07 1.99
CA VAL A 56 16.09 20.43 3.04
C VAL A 56 17.10 19.30 3.17
N SER A 57 18.38 19.64 2.99
CA SER A 57 19.51 18.75 3.27
C SER A 57 20.08 19.08 4.64
N CYS A 58 20.47 18.06 5.39
CA CYS A 58 20.96 18.18 6.76
C CYS A 58 22.11 17.20 6.99
N SER A 59 22.97 17.50 7.98
CA SER A 59 24.01 16.56 8.42
C SER A 59 23.53 15.75 9.61
N VAL A 60 23.59 14.41 9.49
CA VAL A 60 23.21 13.48 10.56
C VAL A 60 24.19 13.46 11.74
N LEU A 61 25.38 14.06 11.62
CA LEU A 61 26.34 14.17 12.72
C LEU A 61 25.97 15.25 13.75
N ASN A 62 25.05 16.16 13.40
CA ASN A 62 24.76 17.32 14.22
C ASN A 62 23.46 17.10 15.01
N VAL A 63 23.59 16.56 16.22
CA VAL A 63 22.47 16.15 17.11
C VAL A 63 21.54 17.32 17.51
N ILE A 64 22.02 18.56 17.39
CA ILE A 64 21.29 19.79 17.78
C ILE A 64 20.41 20.30 16.63
N SER A 65 20.76 20.01 15.36
CA SER A 65 19.96 20.33 14.18
C SER A 65 19.35 19.06 13.62
N GLY A 66 18.38 18.47 14.34
CA GLY A 66 17.61 17.37 13.78
C GLY A 66 17.00 17.81 12.45
N CYS A 67 17.02 16.94 11.43
CA CYS A 67 16.48 17.20 10.08
C CYS A 67 14.98 17.52 10.04
N LYS A 68 14.35 17.71 11.20
CA LYS A 68 12.94 18.04 11.33
C LYS A 68 12.70 19.51 10.99
N PRO A 69 11.49 19.86 10.54
CA PRO A 69 11.16 21.25 10.25
C PRO A 69 11.36 22.16 11.47
N SER A 70 12.05 23.28 11.30
CA SER A 70 12.42 24.20 12.38
C SER A 70 11.31 25.20 12.76
N SER A 71 10.23 25.29 11.96
CA SER A 71 9.14 26.25 12.17
C SER A 71 7.76 25.59 12.11
N SER A 72 6.82 26.14 12.86
CA SER A 72 5.48 25.58 13.18
C SER A 72 4.49 25.48 12.00
N GLY A 73 4.94 25.64 10.75
CA GLY A 73 4.09 25.57 9.55
C GLY A 73 4.56 24.59 8.48
N TRP A 74 5.74 23.98 8.64
CA TRP A 74 6.28 23.01 7.67
C TRP A 74 6.03 21.58 8.12
N THR A 75 5.53 20.77 7.20
CA THR A 75 5.38 19.32 7.32
C THR A 75 6.49 18.66 6.51
N GLN A 76 6.96 17.50 6.94
CA GLN A 76 8.00 16.73 6.25
C GLN A 76 7.41 15.43 5.72
N VAL A 77 7.77 15.06 4.50
CA VAL A 77 7.61 13.69 3.99
C VAL A 77 8.67 12.84 4.68
N ASP A 78 8.25 11.81 5.43
CA ASP A 78 9.15 10.98 6.24
C ASP A 78 9.88 9.91 5.42
N LYS A 79 10.54 10.38 4.35
CA LYS A 79 11.34 9.58 3.41
C LYS A 79 12.65 10.29 3.15
N ASP A 80 13.75 9.67 3.57
CA ASP A 80 15.09 10.16 3.24
C ASP A 80 15.32 10.00 1.74
N LEU A 81 15.55 11.10 1.04
CA LEU A 81 15.74 11.09 -0.41
C LEU A 81 17.01 10.34 -0.84
N TYR A 82 17.90 10.04 0.11
CA TYR A 82 19.07 9.19 -0.10
C TYR A 82 18.82 7.72 0.27
N LEU A 83 17.59 7.32 0.64
CA LEU A 83 17.28 5.96 1.07
C LEU A 83 18.29 5.41 2.11
N LYS A 84 18.71 6.26 3.05
CA LYS A 84 19.70 5.95 4.10
C LYS A 84 21.08 5.53 3.57
N SER A 85 21.41 5.82 2.31
CA SER A 85 22.74 5.56 1.74
C SER A 85 23.76 6.66 2.02
N GLY A 86 23.31 7.84 2.47
CA GLY A 86 24.19 8.95 2.84
C GLY A 86 24.89 8.70 4.19
N TYR A 87 26.22 8.65 4.21
CA TYR A 87 26.99 8.43 5.45
C TYR A 87 26.85 9.56 6.48
N PHE A 88 26.77 10.82 6.01
CA PHE A 88 26.74 12.01 6.87
C PHE A 88 25.68 13.05 6.46
N SER A 89 24.85 12.73 5.47
CA SER A 89 23.83 13.61 4.92
C SER A 89 22.50 12.89 4.80
N ALA A 90 21.41 13.59 5.11
CA ALA A 90 20.05 13.20 4.81
C ALA A 90 19.37 14.35 4.06
N ALA A 91 18.37 14.04 3.24
CA ALA A 91 17.57 15.05 2.56
C ALA A 91 16.09 14.68 2.63
N TYR A 92 15.22 15.67 2.78
CA TYR A 92 13.78 15.45 2.89
C TYR A 92 13.00 16.50 2.12
N VAL A 93 11.87 16.10 1.53
CA VAL A 93 10.87 17.04 1.02
C VAL A 93 10.07 17.58 2.20
N GLN A 94 9.99 18.90 2.30
CA GLN A 94 9.14 19.61 3.25
C GLN A 94 8.13 20.47 2.49
N PHE A 95 6.93 20.61 3.03
CA PHE A 95 5.88 21.42 2.43
C PHE A 95 5.07 22.15 3.50
N GLN A 96 4.53 23.31 3.12
CA GLN A 96 3.55 24.04 3.91
C GLN A 96 2.16 23.74 3.40
N ARG A 97 1.22 23.50 4.32
CA ARG A 97 -0.19 23.37 4.00
C ARG A 97 -1.01 24.32 4.86
N LYS A 98 -2.05 24.89 4.27
CA LYS A 98 -3.07 25.68 4.97
C LYS A 98 -4.44 25.15 4.59
N LYS A 99 -5.40 25.32 5.49
CA LYS A 99 -6.80 25.18 5.09
C LYS A 99 -7.16 26.31 4.15
N GLU A 100 -8.02 26.02 3.20
CA GLU A 100 -8.56 26.98 2.26
C GLU A 100 -9.28 28.13 2.96
N GLU A 101 -10.06 27.83 4.01
CA GLU A 101 -10.75 28.82 4.85
C GLU A 101 -9.80 29.77 5.62
N ASP A 102 -8.55 29.34 5.84
CA ASP A 102 -7.54 30.08 6.59
C ASP A 102 -6.57 30.86 5.67
N LEU A 103 -6.78 30.85 4.35
CA LEU A 103 -5.94 31.57 3.40
C LEU A 103 -6.10 33.09 3.53
N LEU A 104 -4.99 33.78 3.75
CA LEU A 104 -4.93 35.24 3.73
C LEU A 104 -4.89 35.75 2.28
N PRO A 105 -5.33 37.00 2.00
CA PRO A 105 -5.26 37.58 0.66
C PRO A 105 -3.85 37.67 0.07
N THR A 106 -2.81 37.58 0.90
CA THR A 106 -1.40 37.58 0.51
C THR A 106 -0.83 36.17 0.32
N ASP A 107 -1.55 35.13 0.75
CA ASP A 107 -1.09 33.76 0.59
C ASP A 107 -1.16 33.36 -0.88
N LYS A 108 -0.13 32.65 -1.34
CA LYS A 108 -0.15 32.03 -2.67
C LYS A 108 -0.24 30.51 -2.54
N VAL A 109 -1.11 29.92 -3.35
CA VAL A 109 -1.32 28.48 -3.49
C VAL A 109 -0.44 27.93 -4.59
N VAL A 110 0.16 26.75 -4.39
CA VAL A 110 0.92 26.04 -5.42
C VAL A 110 -0.06 25.38 -6.39
N ILE A 111 -0.01 25.80 -7.66
CA ILE A 111 -0.82 25.24 -8.74
C ILE A 111 -0.01 24.38 -9.71
N ASP A 112 1.31 24.48 -9.71
CA ASP A 112 2.16 23.55 -10.44
C ASP A 112 3.53 23.39 -9.76
N LEU A 113 4.14 22.23 -9.94
CA LEU A 113 5.45 21.87 -9.43
C LEU A 113 6.21 21.12 -10.51
N ARG A 114 7.39 21.63 -10.88
CA ARG A 114 8.29 20.99 -11.83
C ARG A 114 9.68 20.84 -11.24
N ILE A 115 10.41 19.84 -11.70
CA ILE A 115 11.82 19.66 -11.37
C ILE A 115 12.62 19.91 -12.63
N SER A 116 13.56 20.87 -12.59
CA SER A 116 14.39 21.23 -13.75
C SER A 116 15.66 21.98 -13.33
N ARG A 117 16.74 21.80 -14.09
CA ARG A 117 18.00 22.57 -13.94
C ARG A 117 17.82 24.04 -14.35
N ILE A 118 16.93 24.30 -15.30
CA ILE A 118 16.62 25.63 -15.86
C ILE A 118 15.17 26.02 -15.55
N ALA A 119 14.87 27.32 -15.62
CA ALA A 119 13.48 27.78 -15.46
C ALA A 119 12.57 27.11 -16.50
N PRO A 120 11.42 26.54 -16.11
CA PRO A 120 10.47 25.98 -17.07
C PRO A 120 9.98 27.05 -18.06
N GLU A 121 9.74 26.65 -19.31
CA GLU A 121 9.28 27.56 -20.35
C GLU A 121 7.93 28.20 -20.01
N PHE A 122 7.82 29.50 -20.29
CA PHE A 122 6.57 30.26 -20.21
C PHE A 122 5.79 29.97 -21.49
N HIS A 123 4.73 29.17 -21.42
CA HIS A 123 3.75 29.16 -22.51
C HIS A 123 2.86 30.40 -22.34
N GLU A 124 2.99 31.36 -23.27
CA GLU A 124 2.04 32.47 -23.42
C GLU A 124 0.70 31.89 -23.90
N ASP A 125 -0.10 31.32 -23.00
CA ASP A 125 -1.54 31.24 -23.23
C ASP A 125 -2.11 32.62 -22.87
N PRO A 126 -2.69 33.38 -23.82
CA PRO A 126 -3.22 34.73 -23.57
C PRO A 126 -4.39 34.76 -22.56
N LYS A 127 -4.81 33.61 -22.02
CA LYS A 127 -5.79 33.48 -20.93
C LYS A 127 -5.18 33.12 -19.57
N GLU A 128 -3.90 32.76 -19.48
CA GLU A 128 -3.19 32.53 -18.22
C GLU A 128 -2.44 33.79 -17.79
N ASP A 129 -2.65 34.25 -16.55
CA ASP A 129 -1.89 35.36 -15.99
C ASP A 129 -0.39 35.04 -15.92
N ASN A 130 0.44 36.09 -15.95
CA ASN A 130 1.90 36.07 -15.79
C ASN A 130 2.34 35.57 -14.40
N GLU A 131 2.08 34.31 -14.07
CA GLU A 131 2.54 33.68 -12.84
C GLU A 131 3.96 33.15 -13.04
N GLU A 132 4.92 33.81 -12.38
CA GLU A 132 6.33 33.45 -12.46
C GLU A 132 6.65 32.15 -11.69
N TRP A 133 7.59 31.37 -12.25
CA TRP A 133 8.14 30.18 -11.61
C TRP A 133 9.12 30.56 -10.50
N GLU A 134 8.85 30.14 -9.27
CA GLU A 134 9.71 30.39 -8.12
C GLU A 134 10.66 29.20 -7.87
N LYS A 135 11.98 29.44 -7.87
CA LYS A 135 13.00 28.39 -7.62
C LYS A 135 13.07 27.99 -6.15
N ARG A 136 13.35 26.71 -5.90
CA ARG A 136 13.65 26.08 -4.59
C ARG A 136 14.85 25.12 -4.73
N PRO A 137 15.48 24.69 -3.62
CA PRO A 137 16.49 23.64 -3.64
C PRO A 137 15.99 22.33 -4.29
N GLY A 138 16.92 21.48 -4.74
CA GLY A 138 16.55 20.21 -5.39
C GLY A 138 16.06 20.34 -6.83
N GLY A 139 16.28 21.49 -7.47
CA GLY A 139 15.77 21.77 -8.82
C GLY A 139 14.26 22.02 -8.87
N ILE A 140 13.60 22.20 -7.73
CA ILE A 140 12.16 22.42 -7.65
C ILE A 140 11.82 23.84 -8.14
N TRP A 141 10.81 23.93 -8.98
CA TRP A 141 10.18 25.17 -9.44
C TRP A 141 8.69 25.10 -9.10
N LEU A 142 8.18 26.15 -8.45
CA LEU A 142 6.77 26.24 -8.08
C LEU A 142 6.08 27.34 -8.88
N LYS A 143 4.94 27.03 -9.50
CA LYS A 143 4.01 28.03 -10.02
C LYS A 143 2.97 28.28 -8.94
N ARG A 144 2.88 29.53 -8.49
CA ARG A 144 2.04 29.92 -7.35
C ARG A 144 1.14 31.08 -7.70
N THR A 145 -0.11 31.02 -7.24
CA THR A 145 -1.12 32.02 -7.55
C THR A 145 -1.77 32.59 -6.29
N ALA A 146 -2.11 33.87 -6.31
CA ALA A 146 -2.87 34.56 -5.27
C ALA A 146 -4.37 34.67 -5.61
N LYS A 147 -4.84 34.01 -6.67
CA LYS A 147 -6.24 34.08 -7.10
C LYS A 147 -7.15 33.45 -6.04
N ARG A 148 -8.25 34.15 -5.74
CA ARG A 148 -9.18 33.82 -4.66
C ARG A 148 -9.91 32.47 -4.80
N HIS A 149 -9.95 31.90 -6.01
CA HIS A 149 -10.56 30.61 -6.36
C HIS A 149 -9.54 29.60 -6.91
N ALA A 150 -8.24 29.83 -6.70
CA ALA A 150 -7.22 28.91 -7.18
C ALA A 150 -7.28 27.54 -6.50
N SER A 151 -7.63 27.53 -5.22
CA SER A 151 -7.91 26.33 -4.43
C SER A 151 -9.11 25.54 -4.95
N ASP A 152 -10.15 26.23 -5.45
CA ASP A 152 -11.34 25.63 -6.07
C ASP A 152 -11.06 25.02 -7.45
N SER A 153 -10.01 25.47 -8.14
CA SER A 153 -9.63 24.92 -9.44
C SER A 153 -8.93 23.58 -9.21
N HIS A 154 -9.40 22.52 -9.87
CA HIS A 154 -8.81 21.16 -9.80
C HIS A 154 -7.31 21.08 -10.17
N SER A 155 -6.63 22.20 -10.42
CA SER A 155 -5.20 22.33 -10.62
C SER A 155 -4.39 22.51 -9.33
N ALA A 156 -4.98 23.00 -8.22
CA ALA A 156 -4.23 23.24 -6.98
C ALA A 156 -3.62 21.96 -6.41
N ILE A 157 -2.35 22.03 -6.02
CA ILE A 157 -1.67 20.91 -5.35
C ILE A 157 -2.14 20.87 -3.89
N THR A 158 -2.67 19.73 -3.47
CA THR A 158 -3.25 19.52 -2.12
C THR A 158 -2.44 18.56 -1.26
N SER A 159 -1.52 17.80 -1.86
CA SER A 159 -0.62 16.91 -1.13
C SER A 159 0.67 16.63 -1.91
N VAL A 160 1.71 16.26 -1.18
CA VAL A 160 3.04 15.95 -1.70
C VAL A 160 3.56 14.70 -1.00
N ASP A 161 4.15 13.80 -1.76
CA ASP A 161 4.79 12.57 -1.30
C ASP A 161 6.03 12.29 -2.17
N VAL A 162 6.81 11.26 -1.83
CA VAL A 162 8.01 10.86 -2.56
C VAL A 162 7.95 9.37 -2.87
N LEU A 163 8.28 9.01 -4.10
CA LEU A 163 8.49 7.65 -4.58
C LEU A 163 9.87 7.55 -5.22
N PHE A 164 10.36 6.34 -5.45
CA PHE A 164 11.73 6.11 -5.92
C PHE A 164 11.76 5.18 -7.12
N GLY A 165 12.81 5.29 -7.93
CA GLY A 165 13.02 4.50 -9.13
C GLY A 165 12.54 5.17 -10.42
N ALA A 166 13.12 4.77 -11.56
CA ALA A 166 12.73 5.27 -12.89
C ALA A 166 11.33 4.83 -13.31
N ASP A 167 10.89 3.70 -12.75
CA ASP A 167 9.59 3.06 -12.93
C ASP A 167 8.61 3.38 -11.78
N ALA A 168 8.87 4.44 -11.01
CA ALA A 168 7.98 4.88 -9.95
C ALA A 168 6.60 5.28 -10.50
N VAL A 169 5.56 4.71 -9.92
CA VAL A 169 4.15 4.97 -10.28
C VAL A 169 3.31 5.20 -9.04
N ASP A 170 2.20 5.92 -9.18
CA ASP A 170 1.27 6.19 -8.08
C ASP A 170 -0.15 5.72 -8.43
N PRO A 171 -0.66 4.65 -7.78
CA PRO A 171 -2.00 4.13 -8.02
C PRO A 171 -3.09 4.92 -7.27
N ARG A 172 -2.73 5.86 -6.39
CA ARG A 172 -3.70 6.64 -5.62
C ARG A 172 -4.46 7.58 -6.56
N ALA A 173 -5.77 7.68 -6.38
CA ALA A 173 -6.61 8.54 -7.21
C ALA A 173 -6.21 10.03 -7.11
N GLY A 174 -5.98 10.66 -8.27
CA GLY A 174 -5.61 12.08 -8.37
C GLY A 174 -4.14 12.40 -8.06
N TRP A 175 -3.30 11.38 -7.87
CA TRP A 175 -1.86 11.54 -7.70
C TRP A 175 -1.11 11.38 -9.02
N GLU A 176 0.00 12.09 -9.13
CA GLU A 176 0.86 12.08 -10.31
C GLU A 176 2.33 12.21 -9.89
N VAL A 177 3.14 11.24 -10.32
CA VAL A 177 4.60 11.25 -10.15
C VAL A 177 5.22 12.20 -11.16
N ARG A 178 6.17 13.02 -10.72
CA ARG A 178 6.90 13.93 -11.61
C ARG A 178 8.01 13.20 -12.35
N ASP A 179 8.10 13.43 -13.66
CA ASP A 179 9.01 12.74 -14.59
C ASP A 179 10.50 12.98 -14.32
N THR A 180 10.86 14.10 -13.69
CA THR A 180 12.26 14.41 -13.38
C THR A 180 12.50 14.20 -11.88
N PRO A 181 13.48 13.38 -11.48
CA PRO A 181 13.80 13.19 -10.06
C PRO A 181 14.38 14.47 -9.46
N VAL A 182 14.27 14.60 -8.14
CA VAL A 182 14.84 15.71 -7.36
C VAL A 182 16.34 15.80 -7.63
N LEU A 183 16.81 17.00 -7.99
CA LEU A 183 18.21 17.24 -8.32
C LEU A 183 19.03 17.43 -7.03
N LEU A 184 19.48 16.31 -6.46
CA LEU A 184 20.33 16.27 -5.27
C LEU A 184 21.81 16.36 -5.64
N ASP A 185 22.52 15.24 -5.57
CA ASP A 185 23.94 15.11 -5.92
C ASP A 185 24.16 13.94 -6.88
N SER A 186 25.27 13.98 -7.62
CA SER A 186 25.59 12.96 -8.64
C SER A 186 25.76 11.55 -8.07
N SER A 187 26.06 11.42 -6.77
CA SER A 187 26.19 10.11 -6.11
C SER A 187 24.86 9.39 -5.90
N THR A 188 23.74 10.11 -5.98
CA THR A 188 22.41 9.58 -5.65
C THR A 188 21.39 9.76 -6.77
N GLU A 189 21.84 10.23 -7.95
CA GLU A 189 21.03 10.30 -9.17
C GLU A 189 20.38 8.94 -9.52
N GLY A 190 21.08 7.82 -9.27
CA GLY A 190 20.55 6.48 -9.56
C GLY A 190 19.45 5.97 -8.62
N LEU A 191 19.17 6.65 -7.50
CA LEU A 191 18.02 6.31 -6.63
C LEU A 191 16.71 6.87 -7.18
N GLU A 192 16.81 7.92 -8.01
CA GLU A 192 15.70 8.61 -8.64
C GLU A 192 14.55 8.94 -7.68
N ALA A 193 14.83 9.71 -6.64
CA ALA A 193 13.81 10.23 -5.74
C ALA A 193 12.87 11.18 -6.50
N ARG A 194 11.62 10.78 -6.71
CA ARG A 194 10.61 11.49 -7.50
C ARG A 194 9.51 12.03 -6.59
N ILE A 195 9.13 13.27 -6.83
CA ILE A 195 8.01 13.89 -6.12
C ILE A 195 6.71 13.39 -6.73
N SER A 196 5.81 12.86 -5.92
CA SER A 196 4.41 12.63 -6.29
C SER A 196 3.52 13.71 -5.68
N VAL A 197 2.56 14.23 -6.44
CA VAL A 197 1.65 15.28 -5.97
C VAL A 197 0.21 14.91 -6.24
N ARG A 198 -0.69 15.29 -5.34
CA ARG A 198 -2.13 15.24 -5.57
C ARG A 198 -2.67 16.60 -5.98
N ARG A 199 -3.56 16.62 -6.96
CA ARG A 199 -4.31 17.81 -7.36
C ARG A 199 -5.77 17.73 -6.96
N GLY A 200 -6.32 18.87 -6.57
CA GLY A 200 -7.72 19.02 -6.17
C GLY A 200 -8.08 18.19 -4.93
N ASP A 201 -9.37 18.02 -4.73
CA ASP A 201 -9.90 17.31 -3.57
C ASP A 201 -9.65 15.81 -3.62
N PRO A 202 -9.44 15.16 -2.45
CA PRO A 202 -9.36 13.71 -2.37
C PRO A 202 -10.60 13.05 -2.99
N VAL A 203 -10.38 12.20 -4.00
CA VAL A 203 -11.47 11.44 -4.62
C VAL A 203 -11.95 10.36 -3.64
N LYS A 204 -13.25 10.35 -3.35
CA LYS A 204 -13.84 9.28 -2.54
C LYS A 204 -13.81 7.96 -3.29
N ILE A 205 -12.99 7.02 -2.81
CA ILE A 205 -12.87 5.68 -3.39
C ILE A 205 -14.07 4.85 -2.96
N LYS A 206 -14.83 4.34 -3.94
CA LYS A 206 -15.90 3.37 -3.69
C LYS A 206 -15.33 1.96 -3.83
N LYS A 207 -15.40 1.16 -2.76
CA LYS A 207 -14.97 -0.24 -2.81
C LYS A 207 -15.85 -1.01 -3.81
N PRO A 208 -15.26 -1.81 -4.72
CA PRO A 208 -16.02 -2.61 -5.66
C PRO A 208 -16.76 -3.73 -4.92
N VAL A 209 -17.85 -4.20 -5.52
CA VAL A 209 -18.60 -5.38 -5.05
C VAL A 209 -18.49 -6.44 -6.13
N PRO A 210 -17.62 -7.45 -5.97
CA PRO A 210 -17.44 -8.51 -6.96
C PRO A 210 -18.75 -9.26 -7.20
N ARG A 211 -19.01 -9.61 -8.47
CA ARG A 211 -20.23 -10.28 -8.86
C ARG A 211 -19.95 -11.25 -10.01
N ILE A 212 -20.61 -12.41 -9.98
CA ILE A 212 -20.63 -13.34 -11.12
C ILE A 212 -21.20 -12.61 -12.34
N ASN A 213 -20.50 -12.69 -13.46
CA ASN A 213 -20.91 -12.06 -14.71
C ASN A 213 -22.24 -12.63 -15.24
N GLU A 214 -22.87 -11.90 -16.16
CA GLU A 214 -24.12 -12.34 -16.79
C GLU A 214 -24.01 -13.68 -17.53
N ASN A 215 -22.80 -13.98 -18.05
CA ASN A 215 -22.47 -15.26 -18.69
C ASN A 215 -22.30 -16.42 -17.69
N GLY A 216 -22.45 -16.18 -16.38
CA GLY A 216 -22.33 -17.18 -15.33
C GLY A 216 -20.89 -17.56 -14.97
N ARG A 217 -19.88 -16.84 -15.47
CA ARG A 217 -18.46 -17.08 -15.18
C ARG A 217 -17.87 -15.96 -14.33
N PHE A 218 -16.87 -16.31 -13.54
CA PHE A 218 -16.06 -15.36 -12.78
C PHE A 218 -14.61 -15.84 -12.84
N LYS A 219 -13.71 -15.00 -13.35
CA LYS A 219 -12.30 -15.31 -13.57
C LYS A 219 -11.46 -14.65 -12.49
N ILE A 220 -10.75 -15.47 -11.73
CA ILE A 220 -9.77 -15.03 -10.73
C ILE A 220 -8.38 -15.28 -11.31
N MET A 221 -7.52 -14.27 -11.30
CA MET A 221 -6.09 -14.40 -11.57
C MET A 221 -5.32 -14.27 -10.26
N GLN A 222 -4.42 -15.21 -9.97
CA GLN A 222 -3.53 -15.12 -8.82
C GLN A 222 -2.15 -14.65 -9.32
N LEU A 223 -1.63 -13.59 -8.72
CA LEU A 223 -0.27 -13.09 -8.94
C LEU A 223 0.48 -13.27 -7.62
N ALA A 224 1.54 -14.05 -7.66
CA ALA A 224 2.39 -14.35 -6.52
C ALA A 224 3.84 -14.01 -6.88
N ASP A 225 4.63 -13.64 -5.87
CA ASP A 225 6.09 -13.66 -5.96
C ASP A 225 6.63 -12.77 -7.10
N LEU A 226 6.03 -11.58 -7.27
CA LEU A 226 6.49 -10.61 -8.25
C LEU A 226 7.86 -10.03 -7.88
N HIS A 227 8.18 -9.98 -6.58
CA HIS A 227 9.46 -9.54 -6.04
C HIS A 227 9.97 -8.23 -6.65
N LEU A 228 9.12 -7.20 -6.67
CA LEU A 228 9.46 -5.90 -7.22
C LEU A 228 10.39 -5.14 -6.26
N SER A 229 11.35 -4.41 -6.83
CA SER A 229 12.36 -3.62 -6.11
C SER A 229 11.96 -2.15 -5.97
N THR A 230 12.67 -1.37 -5.13
CA THR A 230 12.47 0.10 -5.10
C THR A 230 12.74 0.74 -6.47
N GLY A 231 13.78 0.32 -7.19
CA GLY A 231 14.03 0.71 -8.59
C GLY A 231 13.80 -0.45 -9.56
N LEU A 232 14.52 -0.48 -10.68
CA LEU A 232 14.30 -1.41 -11.80
C LEU A 232 14.63 -2.89 -11.51
N GLY A 233 15.12 -3.20 -10.30
CA GLY A 233 15.56 -4.53 -9.91
C GLY A 233 16.77 -5.03 -10.71
N LYS A 234 17.27 -6.22 -10.36
CA LYS A 234 18.34 -6.90 -11.10
C LYS A 234 17.93 -8.33 -11.40
N CYS A 235 18.10 -8.74 -12.65
CA CYS A 235 17.90 -10.12 -13.02
C CYS A 235 18.90 -11.05 -12.31
N ARG A 236 18.39 -12.19 -11.82
CA ARG A 236 19.20 -13.30 -11.27
C ARG A 236 19.22 -14.46 -12.27
N ASP A 237 18.04 -15.03 -12.52
CA ASP A 237 17.83 -16.16 -13.44
C ASP A 237 16.74 -15.82 -14.48
N PRO A 238 17.05 -14.93 -15.44
CA PRO A 238 16.04 -14.36 -16.33
C PRO A 238 15.43 -15.39 -17.28
N VAL A 239 14.10 -15.34 -17.43
CA VAL A 239 13.35 -16.12 -18.42
C VAL A 239 12.51 -15.17 -19.29
N PRO A 240 12.68 -15.17 -20.63
CA PRO A 240 13.75 -15.84 -21.40
C PRO A 240 15.15 -15.34 -20.99
N ALA A 241 16.18 -16.12 -21.31
CA ALA A 241 17.56 -15.71 -21.06
C ALA A 241 17.88 -14.36 -21.73
N GLU A 242 18.84 -13.63 -21.19
CA GLU A 242 19.35 -12.39 -21.79
C GLU A 242 19.79 -12.63 -23.25
N LEU A 243 19.49 -11.67 -24.12
CA LEU A 243 19.89 -11.75 -25.54
C LEU A 243 21.41 -11.81 -25.67
N VAL A 244 22.12 -11.06 -24.82
CA VAL A 244 23.57 -11.09 -24.68
C VAL A 244 23.90 -11.43 -23.22
N PRO A 245 24.50 -12.60 -22.94
CA PRO A 245 24.84 -12.98 -21.58
C PRO A 245 25.72 -11.95 -20.88
N GLY A 246 25.28 -11.44 -19.72
CA GLY A 246 26.06 -10.53 -18.88
C GLY A 246 25.93 -9.05 -19.24
N GLU A 247 25.10 -8.70 -20.23
CA GLU A 247 24.68 -7.30 -20.46
C GLU A 247 23.84 -6.78 -19.27
N GLY A 248 23.22 -7.71 -18.53
CA GLY A 248 22.31 -7.41 -17.44
C GLY A 248 20.92 -7.07 -17.96
N CYS A 249 19.91 -7.33 -17.14
CA CYS A 249 18.56 -6.85 -17.37
C CYS A 249 17.92 -6.26 -16.13
N GLU A 250 16.94 -5.40 -16.40
CA GLU A 250 16.01 -4.83 -15.44
C GLU A 250 14.91 -5.85 -15.16
N ALA A 251 14.80 -6.28 -13.90
CA ALA A 251 13.88 -7.34 -13.51
C ALA A 251 12.43 -6.85 -13.45
N ASP A 252 12.21 -5.70 -12.82
CA ASP A 252 10.87 -5.16 -12.59
C ASP A 252 10.13 -4.89 -13.92
N PRO A 253 10.69 -4.16 -14.91
CA PRO A 253 10.01 -3.93 -16.19
C PRO A 253 9.64 -5.22 -16.91
N ARG A 254 10.51 -6.24 -16.88
CA ARG A 254 10.22 -7.53 -17.51
C ARG A 254 9.04 -8.26 -16.85
N THR A 255 9.00 -8.26 -15.53
CA THR A 255 7.89 -8.84 -14.76
C THR A 255 6.60 -8.06 -15.01
N LEU A 256 6.65 -6.73 -14.96
CA LEU A 256 5.49 -5.86 -15.17
C LEU A 256 4.95 -6.03 -16.60
N ASP A 257 5.79 -5.99 -17.64
CA ASP A 257 5.39 -6.21 -19.04
C ASP A 257 4.74 -7.59 -19.24
N PHE A 258 5.25 -8.62 -18.57
CA PHE A 258 4.65 -9.96 -18.62
C PHE A 258 3.25 -9.97 -18.00
N VAL A 259 3.10 -9.39 -16.80
CA VAL A 259 1.83 -9.33 -16.08
C VAL A 259 0.81 -8.46 -16.83
N GLU A 260 1.23 -7.32 -17.40
CA GLU A 260 0.36 -6.46 -18.21
C GLU A 260 -0.29 -7.20 -19.36
N ARG A 261 0.51 -7.95 -20.14
CA ARG A 261 -0.01 -8.76 -21.25
C ARG A 261 -0.99 -9.82 -20.74
N LEU A 262 -0.68 -10.52 -19.64
CA LEU A 262 -1.58 -11.50 -19.07
C LEU A 262 -2.90 -10.87 -18.63
N LEU A 263 -2.87 -9.70 -17.99
CA LEU A 263 -4.09 -8.99 -17.58
C LEU A 263 -4.94 -8.58 -18.79
N ASP A 264 -4.32 -8.16 -19.89
CA ASP A 264 -5.02 -7.72 -21.11
C ASP A 264 -5.60 -8.88 -21.92
N GLU A 265 -4.89 -10.01 -21.97
CA GLU A 265 -5.31 -11.24 -22.63
C GLU A 265 -6.38 -11.99 -21.83
N GLU A 266 -6.14 -12.20 -20.54
CA GLU A 266 -7.04 -13.00 -19.70
C GLU A 266 -8.25 -12.20 -19.21
N ARG A 267 -8.12 -10.88 -18.99
CA ARG A 267 -9.20 -10.01 -18.50
C ARG A 267 -9.91 -10.60 -17.26
N PRO A 268 -9.19 -10.78 -16.14
CA PRO A 268 -9.79 -11.33 -14.93
C PRO A 268 -10.82 -10.37 -14.32
N ASP A 269 -11.81 -10.94 -13.63
CA ASP A 269 -12.81 -10.19 -12.87
C ASP A 269 -12.30 -9.80 -11.46
N LEU A 270 -11.29 -10.51 -10.97
CA LEU A 270 -10.62 -10.29 -9.69
C LEU A 270 -9.17 -10.75 -9.77
N VAL A 271 -8.26 -10.01 -9.14
CA VAL A 271 -6.87 -10.44 -8.93
C VAL A 271 -6.60 -10.73 -7.45
N ILE A 272 -5.90 -11.82 -7.16
CA ILE A 272 -5.36 -12.10 -5.82
C ILE A 272 -3.85 -11.87 -5.85
N LEU A 273 -3.37 -10.92 -5.07
CA LEU A 273 -1.95 -10.72 -4.80
C LEU A 273 -1.57 -11.59 -3.60
N SER A 274 -1.02 -12.78 -3.85
CA SER A 274 -0.86 -13.83 -2.83
C SER A 274 0.51 -13.82 -2.13
N GLY A 275 1.00 -12.63 -1.79
CA GLY A 275 2.28 -12.42 -1.12
C GLY A 275 3.48 -12.22 -2.04
N ASP A 276 4.55 -11.69 -1.46
CA ASP A 276 5.85 -11.41 -2.08
C ASP A 276 5.76 -10.53 -3.33
N GLN A 277 4.93 -9.49 -3.22
CA GLN A 277 4.85 -8.45 -4.23
C GLN A 277 6.05 -7.51 -4.14
N VAL A 278 6.61 -7.36 -2.93
CA VAL A 278 7.78 -6.57 -2.61
C VAL A 278 8.98 -7.49 -2.36
N ASN A 279 10.11 -7.22 -3.02
CA ASN A 279 11.37 -7.88 -2.71
C ASN A 279 12.09 -7.14 -1.59
N GLY A 280 11.89 -7.58 -0.35
CA GLY A 280 12.39 -6.94 0.86
C GLY A 280 13.87 -6.54 0.82
N GLU A 281 14.76 -7.42 0.33
CA GLU A 281 16.20 -7.18 0.24
C GLU A 281 16.57 -5.93 -0.59
N THR A 282 15.77 -5.64 -1.63
CA THR A 282 16.03 -4.57 -2.60
C THR A 282 15.04 -3.40 -2.50
N SER A 283 14.20 -3.42 -1.47
CA SER A 283 13.09 -2.47 -1.28
C SER A 283 13.33 -1.57 -0.07
N LYS A 284 14.25 -0.62 -0.23
CA LYS A 284 14.56 0.40 0.80
C LYS A 284 13.42 1.38 1.05
N ASP A 285 12.53 1.51 0.07
CA ASP A 285 11.20 2.10 0.16
C ASP A 285 10.23 1.05 -0.41
N ALA A 286 9.52 0.35 0.47
CA ALA A 286 8.58 -0.73 0.13
C ALA A 286 7.29 -0.21 -0.53
N GLN A 287 6.96 1.08 -0.34
CA GLN A 287 5.80 1.70 -0.97
C GLN A 287 5.94 1.75 -2.50
N SER A 288 7.13 2.11 -3.01
CA SER A 288 7.38 2.20 -4.46
C SER A 288 7.07 0.89 -5.21
N PRO A 289 7.64 -0.29 -4.85
CA PRO A 289 7.31 -1.55 -5.52
C PRO A 289 5.87 -2.01 -5.30
N LEU A 290 5.32 -1.83 -4.09
CA LEU A 290 3.90 -2.12 -3.84
C LEU A 290 2.98 -1.33 -4.77
N PHE A 291 3.34 -0.07 -5.05
CA PHE A 291 2.59 0.78 -5.95
C PHE A 291 2.70 0.33 -7.41
N LYS A 292 3.84 -0.20 -7.85
CA LYS A 292 4.01 -0.79 -9.19
C LYS A 292 3.00 -1.91 -9.43
N SER A 293 2.90 -2.88 -8.52
CA SER A 293 1.98 -4.01 -8.69
C SER A 293 0.51 -3.57 -8.67
N VAL A 294 0.14 -2.65 -7.77
CA VAL A 294 -1.23 -2.13 -7.68
C VAL A 294 -1.59 -1.26 -8.89
N LYS A 295 -0.64 -0.52 -9.46
CA LYS A 295 -0.87 0.36 -10.63
C LYS A 295 -1.42 -0.43 -11.82
N LEU A 296 -0.89 -1.63 -12.07
CA LEU A 296 -1.35 -2.52 -13.14
C LEU A 296 -2.86 -2.80 -13.07
N LEU A 297 -3.38 -2.94 -11.85
CA LEU A 297 -4.77 -3.29 -11.56
C LEU A 297 -5.67 -2.06 -11.56
N THR A 298 -5.21 -0.96 -10.97
CA THR A 298 -5.98 0.29 -10.87
C THR A 298 -6.22 0.93 -12.23
N ASP A 299 -5.24 0.90 -13.14
CA ASP A 299 -5.39 1.38 -14.51
C ASP A 299 -6.45 0.59 -15.29
N ARG A 300 -6.52 -0.71 -15.04
CA ARG A 300 -7.48 -1.64 -15.64
C ARG A 300 -8.80 -1.71 -14.90
N LYS A 301 -8.92 -1.01 -13.75
CA LYS A 301 -10.10 -1.00 -12.88
C LYS A 301 -10.48 -2.41 -12.37
N ILE A 302 -9.48 -3.26 -12.17
CA ILE A 302 -9.66 -4.65 -11.73
C ILE A 302 -9.69 -4.66 -10.20
N PRO A 303 -10.77 -5.14 -9.56
CA PRO A 303 -10.80 -5.41 -8.13
C PRO A 303 -9.69 -6.37 -7.72
N TYR A 304 -9.12 -6.19 -6.54
CA TYR A 304 -8.10 -7.10 -6.05
C TYR A 304 -8.12 -7.29 -4.54
N ALA A 305 -7.60 -8.42 -4.08
CA ALA A 305 -7.36 -8.70 -2.66
C ALA A 305 -5.91 -9.14 -2.48
N ALA A 306 -5.28 -8.73 -1.39
CA ALA A 306 -3.87 -8.97 -1.13
C ALA A 306 -3.62 -9.59 0.25
N ILE A 307 -2.65 -10.49 0.30
CA ILE A 307 -2.02 -11.02 1.52
C ILE A 307 -0.51 -10.85 1.40
N PHE A 308 0.20 -11.07 2.50
CA PHE A 308 1.65 -10.90 2.56
C PHE A 308 2.38 -12.23 2.47
N GLY A 309 3.56 -12.17 1.87
CA GLY A 309 4.56 -13.21 1.94
C GLY A 309 5.72 -12.84 2.85
N ASN A 310 6.71 -13.72 2.95
CA ASN A 310 7.81 -13.58 3.89
C ASN A 310 8.78 -12.45 3.53
N HIS A 311 8.84 -12.03 2.26
CA HIS A 311 9.71 -10.95 1.80
C HIS A 311 9.06 -9.56 1.91
N ASP A 312 7.73 -9.48 1.99
CA ASP A 312 7.04 -8.20 1.94
C ASP A 312 7.41 -7.28 3.11
N ASP A 313 7.67 -7.80 4.31
CA ASP A 313 7.96 -7.02 5.52
C ASP A 313 9.42 -7.00 5.98
N GLU A 314 10.36 -7.33 5.08
CA GLU A 314 11.81 -7.21 5.36
C GLU A 314 12.38 -5.81 5.04
N GLY A 315 11.60 -4.96 4.36
CA GLY A 315 11.96 -3.60 3.97
C GLY A 315 11.79 -2.56 5.08
N ASP A 316 11.48 -1.31 4.71
CA ASP A 316 11.27 -0.20 5.66
C ASP A 316 9.86 -0.13 6.25
N LEU A 317 8.90 -0.87 5.71
CA LEU A 317 7.50 -0.91 6.16
C LEU A 317 7.10 -2.30 6.62
N ASN A 318 6.45 -2.38 7.79
CA ASN A 318 5.86 -3.63 8.27
C ASN A 318 4.49 -3.91 7.62
N ARG A 319 3.98 -5.13 7.80
CA ARG A 319 2.69 -5.60 7.24
C ARG A 319 1.49 -4.73 7.60
N HIS A 320 1.43 -4.22 8.83
CA HIS A 320 0.34 -3.33 9.25
C HIS A 320 0.34 -2.02 8.46
N GLN A 321 1.52 -1.43 8.26
CA GLN A 321 1.66 -0.19 7.49
C GLN A 321 1.33 -0.42 6.02
N GLN A 322 1.79 -1.53 5.43
CA GLN A 322 1.48 -1.87 4.04
C GLN A 322 -0.01 -2.18 3.84
N MET A 323 -0.64 -2.91 4.76
CA MET A 323 -2.07 -3.20 4.70
C MET A 323 -2.91 -1.93 4.83
N ALA A 324 -2.54 -1.01 5.73
CA ALA A 324 -3.22 0.28 5.86
C ALA A 324 -3.19 1.07 4.54
N MET A 325 -2.07 1.06 3.81
CA MET A 325 -2.00 1.63 2.46
C MET A 325 -2.92 0.88 1.49
N LEU A 326 -2.82 -0.45 1.44
CA LEU A 326 -3.62 -1.28 0.54
C LEU A 326 -5.14 -1.08 0.74
N GLU A 327 -5.62 -0.93 1.97
CA GLU A 327 -7.04 -0.71 2.27
C GLU A 327 -7.60 0.61 1.69
N GLU A 328 -6.72 1.61 1.53
CA GLU A 328 -7.03 2.94 1.01
C GLU A 328 -6.90 3.04 -0.52
N LEU A 329 -6.22 2.10 -1.17
CA LEU A 329 -5.99 2.16 -2.62
C LEU A 329 -7.25 1.83 -3.44
N PRO A 330 -7.41 2.43 -4.64
CA PRO A 330 -8.54 2.15 -5.52
C PRO A 330 -8.67 0.66 -5.85
N TYR A 331 -9.91 0.17 -5.95
CA TYR A 331 -10.24 -1.23 -6.29
C TYR A 331 -9.79 -2.31 -5.29
N SER A 332 -9.15 -1.94 -4.19
CA SER A 332 -8.75 -2.86 -3.14
C SER A 332 -9.95 -3.40 -2.35
N LEU A 333 -9.94 -4.71 -2.13
CA LEU A 333 -10.82 -5.46 -1.25
C LEU A 333 -10.08 -5.94 0.01
N SER A 334 -8.79 -5.62 0.13
CA SER A 334 -7.94 -6.04 1.22
C SER A 334 -8.41 -5.50 2.56
N LYS A 335 -8.14 -6.25 3.62
CA LYS A 335 -8.42 -5.87 5.01
C LYS A 335 -7.34 -6.41 5.95
N ALA A 336 -7.02 -5.68 7.01
CA ALA A 336 -6.14 -6.16 8.08
C ALA A 336 -6.71 -7.39 8.79
N GLY A 337 -8.03 -7.46 8.94
CA GLY A 337 -8.69 -8.50 9.71
C GLY A 337 -8.86 -8.12 11.19
N PRO A 338 -9.30 -9.06 12.03
CA PRO A 338 -9.46 -8.83 13.47
C PRO A 338 -8.12 -8.63 14.19
N GLU A 339 -8.05 -7.67 15.12
CA GLU A 339 -6.85 -7.36 15.89
C GLU A 339 -6.42 -8.47 16.87
N ASP A 340 -7.35 -9.36 17.24
CA ASP A 340 -7.13 -10.46 18.20
C ASP A 340 -6.70 -11.77 17.52
N VAL A 341 -6.46 -11.75 16.21
CA VAL A 341 -6.03 -12.88 15.40
C VAL A 341 -4.59 -12.64 14.93
N ASP A 342 -3.73 -13.64 15.09
CA ASP A 342 -2.31 -13.51 14.71
C ASP A 342 -2.14 -13.21 13.20
N GLY A 343 -1.21 -12.30 12.88
CA GLY A 343 -0.90 -11.89 11.51
C GLY A 343 -1.77 -10.74 11.00
N VAL A 344 -1.48 -10.25 9.80
CA VAL A 344 -2.19 -9.14 9.14
C VAL A 344 -2.65 -9.60 7.76
N GLY A 345 -3.94 -9.45 7.48
CA GLY A 345 -4.52 -9.96 6.24
C GLY A 345 -5.35 -11.23 6.45
N ASN A 346 -5.96 -11.38 7.63
CA ASN A 346 -6.93 -12.45 7.92
C ASN A 346 -8.36 -11.96 7.66
N TYR A 347 -8.88 -12.20 6.46
CA TYR A 347 -10.21 -11.73 6.05
C TYR A 347 -10.86 -12.63 5.00
N TYR A 348 -12.06 -12.28 4.57
CA TYR A 348 -12.71 -12.94 3.44
C TYR A 348 -13.34 -11.92 2.50
N VAL A 349 -13.49 -12.33 1.25
CA VAL A 349 -14.17 -11.60 0.18
C VAL A 349 -15.30 -12.46 -0.36
N GLU A 350 -16.52 -11.91 -0.38
CA GLU A 350 -17.66 -12.56 -1.01
C GLU A 350 -17.88 -12.03 -2.44
N VAL A 351 -18.11 -12.96 -3.37
CA VAL A 351 -18.50 -12.66 -4.74
C VAL A 351 -19.98 -12.95 -4.88
N LEU A 352 -20.78 -11.92 -5.16
CA LEU A 352 -22.23 -12.05 -5.24
C LEU A 352 -22.66 -12.81 -6.48
N GLY A 353 -23.82 -13.48 -6.40
CA GLY A 353 -24.43 -14.15 -7.54
C GLY A 353 -24.82 -13.19 -8.67
N ARG A 354 -25.15 -13.75 -9.84
CA ARG A 354 -25.52 -12.98 -11.04
C ARG A 354 -26.73 -12.08 -10.83
N GLY A 355 -26.80 -10.97 -11.57
CA GLY A 355 -27.93 -10.04 -11.56
C GLY A 355 -27.95 -9.21 -10.28
N ASN A 356 -29.13 -9.09 -9.65
CA ASN A 356 -29.34 -8.22 -8.48
C ASN A 356 -29.45 -8.99 -7.16
N THR A 357 -29.00 -10.25 -7.09
CA THR A 357 -29.01 -10.99 -5.84
C THR A 357 -27.92 -10.49 -4.89
N ASP A 358 -28.22 -10.42 -3.61
CA ASP A 358 -27.24 -10.13 -2.55
C ASP A 358 -26.67 -11.42 -1.94
N HIS A 359 -26.99 -12.58 -2.52
CA HIS A 359 -26.51 -13.87 -2.03
C HIS A 359 -25.10 -14.13 -2.58
N SER A 360 -24.21 -14.59 -1.70
CA SER A 360 -22.83 -14.90 -2.04
C SER A 360 -22.73 -16.20 -2.84
N ALA A 361 -22.11 -16.14 -4.02
CA ALA A 361 -21.81 -17.29 -4.85
C ALA A 361 -20.46 -17.92 -4.49
N LEU A 362 -19.47 -17.09 -4.14
CA LEU A 362 -18.13 -17.53 -3.74
C LEU A 362 -17.70 -16.82 -2.46
N THR A 363 -17.01 -17.53 -1.58
CA THR A 363 -16.23 -16.92 -0.48
C THR A 363 -14.76 -17.24 -0.65
N LEU A 364 -13.94 -16.20 -0.72
CA LEU A 364 -12.49 -16.30 -0.79
C LEU A 364 -11.94 -15.95 0.59
N TYR A 365 -11.37 -16.92 1.29
CA TYR A 365 -10.68 -16.71 2.56
C TYR A 365 -9.23 -16.35 2.29
N LEU A 366 -8.75 -15.29 2.91
CA LEU A 366 -7.38 -14.81 2.80
C LEU A 366 -6.78 -14.87 4.20
N LEU A 367 -5.64 -15.54 4.34
CA LEU A 367 -4.98 -15.72 5.63
C LEU A 367 -3.51 -15.37 5.54
N ASP A 368 -3.03 -14.74 6.60
CA ASP A 368 -1.62 -14.46 6.77
C ASP A 368 -0.86 -15.71 7.22
N SER A 369 0.01 -16.24 6.36
CA SER A 369 0.88 -17.38 6.69
C SER A 369 2.19 -17.00 7.40
N HIS A 370 2.35 -15.74 7.81
CA HIS A 370 3.54 -15.20 8.51
C HIS A 370 4.78 -15.17 7.61
N SER A 371 5.98 -15.11 8.22
CA SER A 371 7.26 -15.06 7.51
C SER A 371 8.10 -16.28 7.87
N TYR A 372 9.06 -16.13 8.79
CA TYR A 372 10.01 -17.18 9.18
C TYR A 372 9.65 -17.79 10.53
N SER A 373 10.04 -19.05 10.73
CA SER A 373 9.67 -19.81 11.92
C SER A 373 10.13 -19.12 13.21
N PRO A 374 9.24 -18.97 14.22
CA PRO A 374 9.63 -18.43 15.51
C PRO A 374 10.47 -19.41 16.35
N ASP A 375 10.57 -20.68 15.93
CA ASP A 375 11.36 -21.73 16.57
C ASP A 375 12.28 -22.44 15.57
N GLU A 376 13.24 -21.70 15.03
CA GLU A 376 14.28 -22.20 14.11
C GLU A 376 15.12 -23.37 14.65
N ARG A 377 15.06 -23.65 15.96
CA ARG A 377 15.76 -24.81 16.53
C ARG A 377 15.02 -26.11 16.22
N GLN A 378 13.69 -26.09 16.31
CA GLN A 378 12.85 -27.27 16.14
C GLN A 378 12.24 -27.36 14.74
N PHE A 379 11.83 -26.22 14.19
CA PHE A 379 11.16 -26.11 12.90
C PHE A 379 11.88 -25.04 12.07
N ARG A 380 12.79 -25.46 11.19
CA ARG A 380 13.59 -24.51 10.39
C ARG A 380 12.81 -23.96 9.21
N GLY A 381 13.09 -22.71 8.85
CA GLY A 381 12.63 -22.09 7.63
C GLY A 381 11.37 -21.27 7.86
N TYR A 382 10.24 -21.76 7.37
CA TYR A 382 9.03 -20.96 7.23
C TYR A 382 8.06 -21.15 8.40
N ASP A 383 7.30 -20.10 8.67
CA ASP A 383 6.26 -20.12 9.70
C ASP A 383 4.95 -20.73 9.17
N TRP A 384 3.94 -20.82 10.03
CA TRP A 384 2.68 -21.51 9.77
C TRP A 384 1.47 -20.76 10.34
N ILE A 385 0.29 -21.09 9.82
CA ILE A 385 -1.00 -20.60 10.31
C ILE A 385 -1.21 -21.00 11.78
N LYS A 386 -1.53 -20.02 12.64
CA LYS A 386 -1.62 -20.17 14.10
C LYS A 386 -2.98 -20.75 14.55
N PRO A 387 -3.05 -21.39 15.73
CA PRO A 387 -4.31 -21.96 16.24
C PRO A 387 -5.48 -20.98 16.38
N ASN A 388 -5.23 -19.71 16.72
CA ASN A 388 -6.28 -18.69 16.77
C ASN A 388 -6.77 -18.29 15.37
N GLN A 389 -5.90 -18.23 14.35
CA GLN A 389 -6.28 -18.04 12.95
C GLN A 389 -7.17 -19.18 12.47
N ILE A 390 -6.80 -20.44 12.76
CA ILE A 390 -7.62 -21.61 12.43
C ILE A 390 -9.01 -21.51 13.11
N ARG A 391 -9.05 -21.15 14.39
CA ARG A 391 -10.31 -20.97 15.12
C ARG A 391 -11.15 -19.85 14.54
N TRP A 392 -10.54 -18.72 14.20
CA TRP A 392 -11.21 -17.59 13.57
C TRP A 392 -11.79 -17.98 12.21
N PHE A 393 -11.00 -18.66 11.38
CA PHE A 393 -11.41 -19.16 10.08
C PHE A 393 -12.64 -20.06 10.19
N LYS A 394 -12.58 -21.10 11.03
CA LYS A 394 -13.71 -22.02 11.26
C LYS A 394 -14.95 -21.29 11.78
N THR A 395 -14.77 -20.42 12.77
CA THR A 395 -15.88 -19.64 13.34
C THR A 395 -16.53 -18.75 12.28
N THR A 396 -15.72 -18.11 11.44
CA THR A 396 -16.18 -17.27 10.34
C THR A 396 -16.95 -18.09 9.31
N ALA A 397 -16.38 -19.19 8.83
CA ALA A 397 -17.02 -20.07 7.84
C ALA A 397 -18.38 -20.62 8.33
N GLN A 398 -18.44 -21.12 9.57
CA GLN A 398 -19.68 -21.60 10.14
C GLN A 398 -20.72 -20.47 10.33
N SER A 399 -20.28 -19.25 10.65
CA SER A 399 -21.20 -18.10 10.80
C SER A 399 -21.86 -17.67 9.48
N LEU A 400 -21.20 -17.91 8.35
CA LEU A 400 -21.69 -17.55 7.01
C LEU A 400 -22.55 -18.65 6.36
N LYS A 401 -22.42 -19.89 6.82
CA LYS A 401 -23.07 -21.09 6.25
C LYS A 401 -24.57 -20.94 6.01
N ALA A 402 -25.30 -20.37 6.96
CA ALA A 402 -26.75 -20.16 6.80
C ALA A 402 -27.07 -19.23 5.61
N LYS A 403 -26.35 -18.11 5.47
CA LYS A 403 -26.50 -17.17 4.35
C LYS A 403 -26.06 -17.80 3.03
N HIS A 404 -25.00 -18.59 3.05
CA HIS A 404 -24.53 -19.32 1.86
C HIS A 404 -25.56 -20.31 1.34
N HIS A 405 -26.35 -20.93 2.22
CA HIS A 405 -27.47 -21.80 1.84
C HIS A 405 -28.66 -21.07 1.20
N GLU A 406 -28.75 -19.74 1.34
CA GLU A 406 -29.78 -18.94 0.66
C GLU A 406 -29.47 -18.76 -0.82
N TYR A 407 -28.21 -18.94 -1.24
CA TYR A 407 -27.84 -18.91 -2.65
C TYR A 407 -28.47 -20.09 -3.40
N THR A 408 -29.14 -19.81 -4.52
CA THR A 408 -29.92 -20.82 -5.25
C THR A 408 -29.06 -21.88 -5.93
N TYR A 409 -27.79 -21.57 -6.18
CA TYR A 409 -26.83 -22.52 -6.75
C TYR A 409 -25.82 -22.97 -5.68
N MET A 410 -24.87 -23.82 -6.06
CA MET A 410 -23.81 -24.26 -5.16
C MET A 410 -22.89 -23.08 -4.81
N HIS A 411 -22.86 -22.71 -3.53
CA HIS A 411 -21.85 -21.81 -2.99
C HIS A 411 -20.48 -22.52 -2.95
N MET A 412 -19.41 -21.80 -3.29
CA MET A 412 -18.04 -22.34 -3.30
C MET A 412 -17.11 -21.56 -2.39
N ASN A 413 -16.35 -22.27 -1.56
CA ASN A 413 -15.32 -21.67 -0.71
C ASN A 413 -13.92 -21.95 -1.28
N MET A 414 -13.05 -20.94 -1.24
CA MET A 414 -11.64 -21.02 -1.65
C MET A 414 -10.78 -20.36 -0.58
N ALA A 415 -9.52 -20.75 -0.46
CA ALA A 415 -8.57 -20.09 0.43
C ALA A 415 -7.31 -19.63 -0.32
N PHE A 416 -6.69 -18.56 0.16
CA PHE A 416 -5.41 -18.06 -0.32
C PHE A 416 -4.50 -17.80 0.87
N ILE A 417 -3.28 -18.32 0.76
CA ILE A 417 -2.16 -18.16 1.69
C ILE A 417 -0.92 -17.85 0.87
N HIS A 418 0.19 -17.45 1.48
CA HIS A 418 1.45 -17.30 0.74
C HIS A 418 2.33 -18.55 0.89
N ILE A 419 2.73 -18.86 2.12
CA ILE A 419 3.54 -20.03 2.46
C ILE A 419 2.66 -21.29 2.31
N PRO A 420 3.09 -22.31 1.53
CA PRO A 420 2.29 -23.50 1.27
C PRO A 420 2.09 -24.35 2.55
N LEU A 421 1.06 -25.20 2.53
CA LEU A 421 0.82 -26.14 3.62
C LEU A 421 1.88 -27.26 3.61
N PRO A 422 2.23 -27.87 4.77
CA PRO A 422 3.14 -29.02 4.84
C PRO A 422 2.79 -30.18 3.89
N GLU A 423 1.51 -30.32 3.53
CA GLU A 423 1.06 -31.35 2.59
C GLU A 423 1.56 -31.17 1.15
N PHE A 424 1.96 -29.96 0.76
CA PHE A 424 2.62 -29.71 -0.53
C PHE A 424 4.01 -30.37 -0.61
N ALA A 425 4.69 -30.54 0.52
CA ALA A 425 6.00 -31.19 0.60
C ALA A 425 5.90 -32.73 0.74
N GLN A 426 4.69 -33.31 0.78
CA GLN A 426 4.53 -34.76 0.90
C GLN A 426 5.02 -35.51 -0.34
N LYS A 427 5.87 -36.53 -0.12
CA LYS A 427 6.38 -37.38 -1.18
C LYS A 427 5.25 -38.21 -1.80
N GLY A 428 5.22 -38.27 -3.13
CA GLY A 428 4.24 -39.06 -3.87
C GLY A 428 2.91 -38.34 -4.12
N SER A 429 2.77 -37.09 -3.69
CA SER A 429 1.65 -36.23 -4.08
C SER A 429 1.60 -36.06 -5.60
N TYR A 430 0.40 -36.15 -6.16
CA TYR A 430 0.17 -35.86 -7.58
C TYR A 430 0.37 -34.37 -7.83
N PHE A 431 1.18 -34.03 -8.83
CA PHE A 431 1.32 -32.66 -9.32
C PHE A 431 1.27 -32.64 -10.85
N ARG A 432 0.91 -31.48 -11.40
CA ARG A 432 0.95 -31.21 -12.84
C ARG A 432 1.71 -29.92 -13.07
N GLY A 433 2.71 -29.95 -13.94
CA GLY A 433 3.60 -28.82 -14.21
C GLY A 433 5.06 -29.23 -14.10
N ASN A 434 5.95 -28.25 -13.96
CA ASN A 434 7.37 -28.47 -13.74
C ASN A 434 7.69 -28.29 -12.25
N TRP A 435 8.30 -29.29 -11.64
CA TRP A 435 8.84 -29.19 -10.28
C TRP A 435 10.28 -28.67 -10.36
N SER A 436 10.42 -27.35 -10.54
CA SER A 436 11.73 -26.71 -10.71
C SER A 436 12.42 -26.40 -9.38
N GLU A 437 11.66 -26.31 -8.30
CA GLU A 437 12.16 -26.02 -6.95
C GLU A 437 11.41 -26.84 -5.89
N PRO A 438 12.06 -27.16 -4.75
CA PRO A 438 11.39 -27.84 -3.65
C PRO A 438 10.38 -26.91 -2.97
N SER A 439 9.27 -27.48 -2.49
CA SER A 439 8.30 -26.74 -1.69
C SER A 439 8.93 -26.16 -0.43
N THR A 440 8.64 -24.88 -0.20
CA THR A 440 9.00 -24.04 0.95
C THR A 440 8.03 -24.20 2.12
N ALA A 441 7.29 -25.33 2.18
CA ALA A 441 6.33 -25.57 3.25
C ALA A 441 6.98 -25.63 4.65
N PRO A 442 6.28 -25.22 5.72
CA PRO A 442 6.84 -25.16 7.05
C PRO A 442 7.10 -26.54 7.64
N GLY A 443 8.10 -26.63 8.51
CA GLY A 443 8.44 -27.87 9.21
C GLY A 443 7.41 -28.31 10.26
N PHE A 444 6.54 -27.40 10.70
CA PHE A 444 5.45 -27.68 11.63
C PHE A 444 4.10 -27.76 10.91
N ASN A 445 3.33 -28.80 11.19
CA ASN A 445 1.96 -28.92 10.71
C ASN A 445 0.96 -28.47 11.79
N SER A 446 0.29 -27.35 11.52
CA SER A 446 -0.72 -26.78 12.41
C SER A 446 -2.09 -27.45 12.33
N GLY A 447 -2.29 -28.39 11.40
CA GLY A 447 -3.57 -29.03 11.11
C GLY A 447 -4.51 -28.15 10.29
N PHE A 448 -4.00 -27.11 9.61
CA PHE A 448 -4.85 -26.20 8.86
C PHE A 448 -5.54 -26.86 7.66
N LYS A 449 -4.90 -27.84 7.00
CA LYS A 449 -5.55 -28.65 5.96
C LYS A 449 -6.85 -29.30 6.45
N ASP A 450 -6.84 -29.88 7.64
CA ASP A 450 -8.03 -30.54 8.20
C ASP A 450 -9.17 -29.54 8.42
N ALA A 451 -8.85 -28.32 8.88
CA ALA A 451 -9.83 -27.25 9.01
C ALA A 451 -10.38 -26.79 7.64
N LEU A 452 -9.54 -26.71 6.61
CA LEU A 452 -9.98 -26.39 5.25
C LEU A 452 -10.96 -27.44 4.72
N GLU A 453 -10.68 -28.74 4.95
CA GLU A 453 -11.59 -29.83 4.56
C GLU A 453 -12.90 -29.81 5.34
N GLU A 454 -12.85 -29.59 6.66
CA GLU A 454 -14.04 -29.52 7.53
C GLU A 454 -15.00 -28.38 7.12
N GLU A 455 -14.45 -27.26 6.68
CA GLU A 455 -15.21 -26.08 6.25
C GLU A 455 -15.54 -26.08 4.73
N GLY A 456 -15.21 -27.16 4.03
CA GLY A 456 -15.57 -27.35 2.62
C GLY A 456 -14.85 -26.41 1.66
N ILE A 457 -13.58 -26.09 1.92
CA ILE A 457 -12.73 -25.35 0.99
C ILE A 457 -12.38 -26.25 -0.19
N LEU A 458 -12.69 -25.80 -1.41
CA LEU A 458 -12.49 -26.58 -2.63
C LEU A 458 -11.07 -26.50 -3.19
N PHE A 459 -10.39 -25.39 -2.95
CA PHE A 459 -9.06 -25.09 -3.48
C PHE A 459 -8.32 -24.10 -2.58
N VAL A 460 -7.01 -24.26 -2.49
CA VAL A 460 -6.09 -23.35 -1.82
C VAL A 460 -5.05 -22.86 -2.82
N GLY A 461 -4.94 -21.54 -3.00
CA GLY A 461 -3.85 -20.91 -3.73
C GLY A 461 -2.70 -20.50 -2.78
N CYS A 462 -1.46 -20.74 -3.18
CA CYS A 462 -0.24 -20.30 -2.51
C CYS A 462 0.78 -19.75 -3.51
N GLY A 463 1.80 -19.03 -3.03
CA GLY A 463 2.80 -18.35 -3.87
C GLY A 463 4.19 -18.98 -3.86
N GLN A 464 4.62 -19.43 -2.69
CA GLN A 464 6.01 -19.71 -2.36
C GLN A 464 6.56 -21.07 -2.80
#